data_AF-C9QFL1-F1
#
_entry.id   AF-C9QFL1-F1
#
_cell.length_a   1.000
_cell.length_b   1.000
_cell.length_c   1.000
_cell.angle_alpha   90.00
_cell.angle_beta   90.00
_cell.angle_gamma   90.00
#
_symmetry.space_group_name_H-M   'P 1'
#
loop_
_entity.id
_entity.type
_entity.pdbx_description
1 polymer ?
#
loop_
_entity_poly.entity_id
_entity_poly.type
_entity_poly.pdbx_seq_one_letter_code
_entity_poly.pdbx_strand_id
1 'polypeptide(L)'
;MAKPNKKQPSKTVNIYCAKCKAQLFKYRKGGKGALVKCFKERIVEDFTKTPCFCPECGGEFARDTLVRGTPAYKIIGGKVTMK
;
A
#
# COMPACT_ATOMS: atom_id res chain seq x y z
N MET A 1 -9.54 -13.36 17.59
CA MET A 1 -8.62 -12.45 16.84
C MET A 1 -9.40 -11.71 15.75
N ALA A 2 -9.48 -10.38 15.82
CA ALA A 2 -10.29 -9.60 14.88
C ALA A 2 -9.63 -9.55 13.49
N LYS A 3 -10.15 -10.37 12.57
CA LYS A 3 -9.83 -10.31 11.14
C LYS A 3 -10.23 -8.95 10.56
N PRO A 4 -9.56 -8.44 9.51
CA PRO A 4 -10.01 -7.27 8.79
C PRO A 4 -11.48 -7.45 8.36
N ASN A 5 -12.29 -6.40 8.51
CA ASN A 5 -13.73 -6.45 8.24
C ASN A 5 -14.01 -6.92 6.80
N LYS A 6 -14.98 -7.82 6.62
CA LYS A 6 -15.34 -8.43 5.30
C LYS A 6 -15.84 -7.38 4.30
N LYS A 7 -16.40 -6.26 4.79
CA LYS A 7 -16.74 -5.09 3.98
C LYS A 7 -15.49 -4.25 3.71
N GLN A 8 -15.00 -4.31 2.47
CA GLN A 8 -13.93 -3.42 2.01
C GLN A 8 -14.44 -1.98 1.91
N PRO A 9 -13.61 -0.97 2.25
CA PRO A 9 -14.01 0.43 2.09
C PRO A 9 -14.17 0.78 0.62
N SER A 10 -15.20 1.56 0.29
CA SER A 10 -15.52 1.98 -1.09
C SER A 10 -14.54 2.98 -1.66
N LYS A 11 -13.85 3.76 -0.81
CA LYS A 11 -12.87 4.76 -1.26
C LYS A 11 -11.55 4.10 -1.69
N THR A 12 -11.22 4.26 -2.95
CA THR A 12 -9.90 3.95 -3.50
C THR A 12 -9.04 5.20 -3.53
N VAL A 13 -7.77 5.04 -3.21
CA VAL A 13 -6.73 6.06 -3.37
C VAL A 13 -5.63 5.51 -4.24
N ASN A 14 -4.97 6.39 -4.99
CA ASN A 14 -3.83 6.01 -5.78
C ASN A 14 -2.56 6.30 -4.98
N ILE A 15 -1.71 5.29 -4.88
CA ILE A 15 -0.45 5.37 -4.15
C ILE A 15 0.65 5.56 -5.19
N TYR A 16 1.42 6.63 -5.02
CA TYR A 16 2.54 6.98 -5.87
C TYR A 16 3.85 6.94 -5.08
N CYS A 17 4.96 6.71 -5.77
CA CYS A 17 6.27 6.86 -5.19
C CYS A 17 6.55 8.35 -4.92
N ALA A 18 7.03 8.72 -3.73
CA ALA A 18 7.36 10.10 -3.44
C ALA A 18 8.57 10.61 -4.25
N LYS A 19 9.46 9.70 -4.69
CA LYS A 19 10.70 10.04 -5.41
C LYS A 19 10.45 10.34 -6.89
N CYS A 20 9.89 9.37 -7.62
CA CYS A 20 9.66 9.49 -9.07
C CYS A 20 8.20 9.79 -9.45
N LYS A 21 7.27 9.81 -8.49
CA LYS A 21 5.82 9.97 -8.74
C LYS A 21 5.19 8.86 -9.58
N ALA A 22 5.90 7.75 -9.79
CA ALA A 22 5.39 6.52 -10.39
C ALA A 22 4.15 6.01 -9.63
N GLN A 23 3.14 5.54 -10.36
CA GLN A 23 2.00 4.86 -9.76
C GLN A 23 2.43 3.47 -9.27
N LEU A 24 2.25 3.20 -7.97
CA LEU A 24 2.62 1.93 -7.35
C LEU A 24 1.40 1.01 -7.24
N PHE A 25 0.34 1.50 -6.62
CA PHE A 25 -0.85 0.71 -6.34
C PHE A 25 -2.11 1.57 -6.36
N LYS A 26 -3.24 0.93 -6.67
CA LYS A 26 -4.56 1.44 -6.33
C LYS A 26 -5.07 0.70 -5.11
N TYR A 27 -5.40 1.42 -4.04
CA TYR A 27 -5.66 0.82 -2.73
C TYR A 27 -6.97 1.28 -2.13
N ARG A 28 -7.76 0.34 -1.59
CA ARG A 28 -8.98 0.63 -0.85
C ARG A 28 -8.64 1.09 0.58
N LYS A 29 -8.61 2.41 0.78
CA LYS A 29 -8.22 3.02 2.05
C LYS A 29 -9.42 3.16 2.99
N GLY A 30 -9.30 2.53 4.15
CA GLY A 30 -10.23 2.73 5.27
C GLY A 30 -9.70 3.80 6.21
N GLY A 31 -10.45 4.90 6.37
CA GLY A 31 -10.12 5.98 7.31
C GLY A 31 -9.28 7.13 6.72
N LYS A 32 -9.09 8.18 7.51
CA LYS A 32 -8.46 9.46 7.08
C LYS A 32 -6.94 9.53 7.35
N GLY A 33 -6.38 8.68 8.21
CA GLY A 33 -4.96 8.74 8.61
C GLY A 33 -3.94 8.34 7.53
N ALA A 34 -2.65 8.39 7.84
CA ALA A 34 -1.58 8.02 6.93
C ALA A 34 -1.61 6.53 6.56
N LEU A 35 -1.14 6.21 5.35
CA LEU A 35 -1.03 4.83 4.88
C LEU A 35 0.25 4.18 5.43
N VAL A 36 0.18 3.66 6.66
CA VAL A 36 1.30 2.93 7.29
C VAL A 36 1.23 1.43 6.98
N LYS A 37 0.03 0.86 6.97
CA LYS A 37 -0.23 -0.57 6.76
C LYS A 37 -1.11 -0.74 5.52
N CYS A 38 -0.52 -1.30 4.46
CA CYS A 38 -1.19 -1.56 3.19
C CYS A 38 -1.49 -3.05 3.08
N PHE A 39 -2.72 -3.47 3.35
CA PHE A 39 -3.09 -4.90 3.31
C PHE A 39 -3.16 -5.38 1.86
N LYS A 40 -2.52 -6.50 1.53
CA LYS A 40 -2.48 -7.00 0.13
C LYS A 40 -3.88 -7.27 -0.43
N GLU A 41 -4.77 -7.79 0.40
CA GLU A 41 -6.18 -8.05 0.05
C GLU A 41 -6.98 -6.79 -0.35
N ARG A 42 -6.50 -5.58 0.02
CA ARG A 42 -7.16 -4.30 -0.31
C ARG A 42 -6.51 -3.58 -1.49
N ILE A 43 -5.48 -4.17 -2.09
CA ILE A 43 -4.89 -3.69 -3.34
C ILE A 43 -5.86 -4.07 -4.46
N VAL A 44 -6.32 -3.07 -5.20
CA VAL A 44 -7.23 -3.26 -6.34
C VAL A 44 -6.40 -3.53 -7.59
N GLU A 45 -5.35 -2.73 -7.79
CA GLU A 45 -4.47 -2.80 -8.94
C GLU A 45 -3.03 -2.64 -8.45
N ASP A 46 -2.17 -3.50 -8.96
CA ASP A 46 -0.75 -3.54 -8.68
C ASP A 46 0.03 -3.21 -9.95
N PHE A 47 0.87 -2.19 -9.86
CA PHE A 47 1.73 -1.71 -10.95
C PHE A 47 3.20 -1.97 -10.65
N THR A 48 3.51 -2.72 -9.59
CA THR A 48 4.89 -2.98 -9.17
C THR A 48 5.43 -4.23 -9.87
N LYS A 49 6.64 -4.14 -10.44
CA LYS A 49 7.32 -5.33 -11.00
C LYS A 49 7.93 -6.21 -9.92
N THR A 50 8.35 -5.59 -8.81
CA THR A 50 9.01 -6.27 -7.71
C THR A 50 8.33 -5.81 -6.42
N PRO A 51 7.88 -6.74 -5.54
CA PRO A 51 7.19 -6.37 -4.32
C PRO A 51 8.11 -5.49 -3.46
N CYS A 52 7.54 -4.45 -2.85
CA CYS A 52 8.26 -3.48 -2.01
C CYS A 52 9.19 -2.49 -2.74
N PHE A 53 9.44 -2.66 -4.05
CA PHE A 53 10.31 -1.80 -4.84
C PHE A 53 9.56 -1.05 -5.93
N CYS A 54 9.93 0.22 -6.12
CA CYS A 54 9.34 1.03 -7.17
C CYS A 54 9.84 0.55 -8.56
N PRO A 55 8.96 0.35 -9.54
CA PRO A 55 9.33 -0.14 -10.87
C PRO A 55 10.16 0.86 -11.69
N GLU A 56 10.08 2.16 -11.39
CA GLU A 56 10.84 3.20 -12.10
C GLU A 56 12.18 3.52 -11.42
N CYS A 57 12.18 3.74 -10.11
CA CYS A 57 13.39 4.20 -9.40
C CYS A 57 14.12 3.11 -8.62
N GLY A 58 13.60 1.89 -8.57
CA GLY A 58 14.17 0.78 -7.79
C GLY A 58 14.19 1.02 -6.28
N GLY A 59 13.55 2.07 -5.78
CA GLY A 59 13.57 2.42 -4.36
C GLY A 59 12.66 1.51 -3.53
N GLU A 60 13.18 1.03 -2.40
CA GLU A 60 12.37 0.36 -1.38
C GLU A 60 11.39 1.37 -0.76
N PHE A 61 10.09 1.14 -0.94
CA PHE A 61 9.03 2.01 -0.40
C PHE A 61 8.22 1.32 0.71
N ALA A 62 8.30 0.01 0.82
CA ALA A 62 7.60 -0.77 1.83
C ALA A 62 8.41 -2.01 2.25
N ARG A 63 7.94 -2.71 3.27
CA ARG A 63 8.46 -4.01 3.69
C ARG A 63 7.32 -4.99 3.84
N ASP A 64 7.54 -6.23 3.46
CA ASP A 64 6.56 -7.29 3.68
C ASP A 64 6.46 -7.62 5.16
N THR A 65 5.23 -7.65 5.70
CA THR A 65 5.01 -8.02 7.10
C THR A 65 3.62 -8.60 7.31
N LEU A 66 3.48 -9.42 8.34
CA LEU A 66 2.19 -9.95 8.76
C LEU A 66 1.59 -9.03 9.83
N VAL A 67 0.51 -8.33 9.49
CA VAL A 67 -0.24 -7.53 10.46
C VAL A 67 -1.41 -8.36 10.95
N ARG A 68 -1.36 -8.80 12.22
CA ARG A 68 -2.43 -9.61 12.85
C ARG A 68 -2.77 -10.89 12.06
N GLY A 69 -1.75 -11.54 11.50
CA GLY A 69 -1.90 -12.76 10.70
C GLY A 69 -2.38 -12.54 9.27
N THR A 70 -2.51 -11.29 8.81
CA THR A 70 -2.85 -10.96 7.42
C THR A 70 -1.64 -10.34 6.71
N PRO A 71 -1.31 -10.77 5.47
CA PRO A 71 -0.19 -10.22 4.73
C PRO A 71 -0.44 -8.75 4.37
N ALA A 72 0.53 -7.90 4.68
CA ALA A 72 0.49 -6.47 4.42
C ALA A 72 1.87 -5.92 4.09
N TYR A 73 1.90 -4.87 3.27
CA TYR A 73 3.08 -4.05 3.08
C TYR A 73 3.10 -2.95 4.13
N LYS A 74 4.13 -2.94 4.97
CA LYS A 74 4.44 -1.84 5.90
C LYS A 74 5.19 -0.77 5.13
N ILE A 75 4.50 0.33 4.85
CA ILE A 75 5.05 1.45 4.10
C ILE A 75 6.14 2.15 4.93
N ILE A 76 7.24 2.50 4.29
CA ILE A 76 8.30 3.33 4.87
C ILE A 76 7.86 4.80 4.81
N GLY A 77 7.90 5.49 5.95
CA GLY A 77 7.46 6.88 6.06
C GLY A 77 8.16 7.79 5.03
N GLY A 78 7.40 8.67 4.39
CA GLY A 78 7.92 9.63 3.41
C GLY A 78 8.32 9.05 2.05
N LYS A 79 8.22 7.73 1.82
CA LYS A 79 8.56 7.11 0.53
C LYS A 79 7.41 7.02 -0.45
N VAL A 80 6.17 7.14 0.02
CA VAL A 80 4.97 7.12 -0.82
C VAL A 80 4.12 8.34 -0.56
N THR A 81 3.39 8.76 -1.60
CA THR A 81 2.37 9.80 -1.52
C THR A 81 1.04 9.22 -1.98
N MET A 82 -0.05 9.64 -1.34
CA MET A 82 -1.40 9.21 -1.68
C MET A 82 -2.15 10.39 -2.28
N LYS A 83 -2.81 10.17 -3.42
CA LYS A 83 -3.74 11.12 -4.03
C LYS A 83 -5.12 10.48 -4.18
#